data_AF-A0A6B9G4F2-F1
#
_entry.id   AF-A0A6B9G4F2-F1
#
_cell.length_a   1.000
_cell.length_b   1.000
_cell.length_c   1.000
_cell.angle_alpha   90.00
_cell.angle_beta   90.00
_cell.angle_gamma   90.00
#
_symmetry.space_group_name_H-M   'P 1'
#
loop_
_entity.id
_entity.type
_entity.pdbx_description
1 polymer ?
#
loop_
_entity_poly.entity_id
_entity_poly.type
_entity_poly.pdbx_seq_one_letter_code
_entity_poly.pdbx_strand_id
1 'polypeptide(L)'
;MSDFTTWWDNVPQVGSKQSQMEQLLFQFERHEVGDLMAYQLREVLLLNGIIANITAASDALATVKATVSAEDQLWFDTYIQKNPVRRKRPVTGWVRTMLNAQGCPRLRQPALRRALLKIGVDVISTTLNILLRALKVEITEQQQTQVNLLWKKLSAEDCVISRLVMLMNMTEYQQLELHDNQLQKALAVNDHIMKSALSVFNATINDKQQRWFDKWFAANRRKLTHHTTSGALVILLSQTGRPPLEQGQLWRLLWTAGVTLGFASLSLALTIANESMMVSLTDEQKKHIKETWDRYSQPGGMSPEKIMGLTMIECKINAAQLSFVLSHAAIEVCPTSMHRSGLAAKTHLPAREVVNWATDNWKQLADQRIVAPFADKDKKFRVLKMLSQTGCPQALKEITTPALMHLMWEIGADVSFTTLSIALDIIARQSAASTSARPTAAGSQQDDAWLSTIPDEFGYQAMHEWDDLLDNPLLPSGTESL
;
A
#
# COMPACT_ATOMS: atom_id res chain seq x y z
N MET A 1 -44.55 -9.83 8.61
CA MET A 1 -43.12 -9.75 9.01
C MET A 1 -42.31 -10.98 8.59
N SER A 2 -42.92 -12.16 8.40
CA SER A 2 -42.27 -13.39 7.89
C SER A 2 -41.68 -13.27 6.47
N ASP A 3 -42.23 -12.38 5.65
CA ASP A 3 -41.95 -12.37 4.20
C ASP A 3 -40.67 -11.58 3.87
N PHE A 4 -40.34 -10.55 4.67
CA PHE A 4 -39.15 -9.72 4.44
C PHE A 4 -37.85 -10.46 4.75
N THR A 5 -37.81 -11.21 5.85
CA THR A 5 -36.67 -12.08 6.20
C THR A 5 -36.43 -13.13 5.11
N THR A 6 -37.51 -13.71 4.58
CA THR A 6 -37.42 -14.70 3.48
C THR A 6 -36.84 -14.09 2.21
N TRP A 7 -37.21 -12.86 1.85
CA TRP A 7 -36.63 -12.15 0.71
C TRP A 7 -35.18 -11.74 0.93
N TRP A 8 -34.83 -11.32 2.15
CA TRP A 8 -33.47 -10.96 2.49
C TRP A 8 -32.52 -12.16 2.50
N ASP A 9 -32.97 -13.32 2.97
CA ASP A 9 -32.19 -14.56 2.97
C ASP A 9 -31.87 -15.03 1.53
N ASN A 10 -32.69 -14.66 0.55
CA ASN A 10 -32.45 -14.92 -0.87
C ASN A 10 -31.50 -13.91 -1.53
N VAL A 11 -31.09 -12.84 -0.84
CA VAL A 11 -30.10 -11.89 -1.36
C VAL A 11 -28.69 -12.45 -1.15
N PRO A 12 -27.88 -12.60 -2.22
CA PRO A 12 -26.49 -13.00 -2.10
C PRO A 12 -25.71 -12.14 -1.09
N GLN A 13 -25.01 -12.77 -0.16
CA GLN A 13 -24.14 -12.08 0.82
C GLN A 13 -22.81 -11.61 0.20
N VAL A 14 -22.82 -11.26 -1.08
CA VAL A 14 -21.66 -10.86 -1.86
C VAL A 14 -21.81 -9.38 -2.24
N GLY A 15 -20.70 -8.64 -2.20
CA GLY A 15 -20.68 -7.21 -2.57
C GLY A 15 -21.02 -6.27 -1.40
N SER A 16 -21.27 -5.00 -1.74
CA SER A 16 -21.52 -3.95 -0.74
C SER A 16 -22.93 -4.04 -0.17
N LYS A 17 -23.16 -3.46 1.02
CA LYS A 17 -24.53 -3.32 1.57
C LYS A 17 -25.47 -2.57 0.63
N GLN A 18 -24.96 -1.60 -0.13
CA GLN A 18 -25.75 -0.94 -1.17
C GLN A 18 -26.22 -1.94 -2.23
N SER A 19 -25.31 -2.78 -2.75
CA SER A 19 -25.62 -3.78 -3.79
C SER A 19 -26.63 -4.81 -3.30
N GLN A 20 -26.52 -5.25 -2.05
CA GLN A 20 -27.49 -6.15 -1.41
C GLN A 20 -28.88 -5.52 -1.33
N MET A 21 -28.97 -4.25 -0.92
CA MET A 21 -30.25 -3.53 -0.87
C MET A 21 -30.85 -3.33 -2.26
N GLU A 22 -30.05 -3.07 -3.29
CA GLU A 22 -30.55 -2.95 -4.67
C GLU A 22 -31.08 -4.28 -5.19
N GLN A 23 -30.38 -5.38 -4.95
CA GLN A 23 -30.84 -6.72 -5.33
C GLN A 23 -32.15 -7.09 -4.64
N LEU A 24 -32.33 -6.71 -3.37
CA LEU A 24 -33.61 -6.83 -2.68
C LEU A 24 -34.67 -6.00 -3.39
N LEU A 25 -34.42 -4.70 -3.56
CA LEU A 25 -35.39 -3.74 -4.10
C LEU A 25 -35.77 -4.01 -5.56
N PHE A 26 -34.92 -4.67 -6.35
CA PHE A 26 -35.24 -5.09 -7.73
C PHE A 26 -36.22 -6.27 -7.80
N GLN A 27 -36.49 -6.96 -6.69
CA GLN A 27 -37.52 -8.01 -6.62
C GLN A 27 -38.93 -7.42 -6.56
N PHE A 28 -39.04 -6.12 -6.26
CA PHE A 28 -40.31 -5.41 -6.14
C PHE A 28 -40.67 -4.68 -7.42
N GLU A 29 -41.96 -4.46 -7.60
CA GLU A 29 -42.45 -3.63 -8.69
C GLU A 29 -42.09 -2.15 -8.45
N ARG A 30 -41.93 -1.41 -9.55
CA ARG A 30 -41.54 0.01 -9.48
C ARG A 30 -42.52 0.87 -8.68
N HIS A 31 -43.80 0.53 -8.71
CA HIS A 31 -44.83 1.28 -8.00
C HIS A 31 -44.75 1.04 -6.48
N GLU A 32 -44.30 -0.14 -6.04
CA GLU A 32 -44.10 -0.49 -4.63
C GLU A 32 -42.88 0.22 -4.03
N VAL A 33 -41.83 0.42 -4.83
CA VAL A 33 -40.60 1.12 -4.40
C VAL A 33 -40.69 2.64 -4.62
N GLY A 34 -41.57 3.10 -5.49
CA GLY A 34 -41.68 4.48 -5.97
C GLY A 34 -41.81 5.50 -4.84
N ASP A 35 -42.66 5.21 -3.86
CA ASP A 35 -42.96 6.10 -2.73
C ASP A 35 -42.07 5.86 -1.50
N LEU A 36 -41.25 4.80 -1.52
CA LEU A 36 -40.42 4.42 -0.39
C LEU A 36 -39.28 5.43 -0.18
N MET A 37 -39.16 5.93 1.05
CA MET A 37 -38.11 6.85 1.48
C MET A 37 -36.94 6.12 2.15
N ALA A 38 -35.74 6.71 2.10
CA ALA A 38 -34.53 6.09 2.65
C ALA A 38 -34.60 5.79 4.14
N TYR A 39 -35.27 6.64 4.92
CA TYR A 39 -35.47 6.41 6.36
C TYR A 39 -36.40 5.22 6.62
N GLN A 40 -37.47 5.08 5.84
CA GLN A 40 -38.41 3.96 5.95
C GLN A 40 -37.73 2.63 5.61
N LEU A 41 -36.94 2.61 4.52
CA LEU A 41 -36.15 1.43 4.15
C LEU A 41 -35.14 1.06 5.25
N ARG A 42 -34.45 2.05 5.82
CA ARG A 42 -33.50 1.83 6.92
C ARG A 42 -34.21 1.28 8.18
N GLU A 43 -35.38 1.81 8.52
CA GLU A 43 -36.16 1.33 9.67
C GLU A 43 -36.60 -0.13 9.48
N VAL A 44 -37.10 -0.49 8.31
CA VAL A 44 -37.46 -1.88 8.00
C VAL A 44 -36.23 -2.81 8.09
N LEU A 45 -35.08 -2.41 7.55
CA LEU A 45 -33.84 -3.18 7.68
C LEU A 45 -33.41 -3.35 9.14
N LEU A 46 -33.48 -2.28 9.94
CA LEU A 46 -33.13 -2.31 11.35
C LEU A 46 -34.04 -3.22 12.17
N LEU A 47 -35.36 -3.18 11.91
CA LEU A 47 -36.36 -4.06 12.55
C LEU A 47 -36.10 -5.54 12.26
N ASN A 48 -35.36 -5.85 11.19
CA ASN A 48 -34.97 -7.21 10.81
C ASN A 48 -33.50 -7.52 11.15
N GLY A 49 -32.86 -6.73 12.03
CA GLY A 49 -31.49 -6.97 12.51
C GLY A 49 -30.40 -6.63 11.50
N ILE A 50 -30.71 -5.92 10.41
CA ILE A 50 -29.76 -5.56 9.35
C ILE A 50 -29.26 -4.13 9.58
N ILE A 51 -27.97 -3.99 9.87
CA ILE A 51 -27.35 -2.68 10.07
C ILE A 51 -26.96 -2.08 8.71
N ALA A 52 -27.67 -1.01 8.30
CA ALA A 52 -27.38 -0.25 7.09
C ALA A 52 -27.36 1.28 7.36
N ASN A 53 -26.45 1.99 6.69
CA ASN A 53 -26.39 3.46 6.74
C ASN A 53 -27.49 4.06 5.83
N ILE A 54 -28.12 5.15 6.28
CA ILE A 54 -29.12 5.90 5.51
C ILE A 54 -28.62 6.36 4.13
N THR A 55 -27.32 6.65 4.01
CA THR A 55 -26.71 7.04 2.72
C THR A 55 -26.77 5.89 1.72
N ALA A 56 -26.44 4.67 2.16
CA ALA A 56 -26.48 3.49 1.32
C ALA A 56 -27.92 3.11 0.93
N ALA A 57 -28.89 3.29 1.84
CA ALA A 57 -30.32 3.11 1.54
C ALA A 57 -30.83 4.14 0.52
N SER A 58 -30.42 5.39 0.67
CA SER A 58 -30.74 6.48 -0.28
C SER A 58 -30.17 6.19 -1.67
N ASP A 59 -28.90 5.80 -1.76
CA ASP A 59 -28.24 5.50 -3.03
C ASP A 59 -28.86 4.28 -3.73
N ALA A 60 -29.22 3.25 -2.96
CA ALA A 60 -29.93 2.07 -3.47
C ALA A 60 -31.30 2.44 -4.05
N LEU A 61 -32.13 3.19 -3.30
CA LEU A 61 -33.43 3.66 -3.78
C LEU A 61 -33.29 4.55 -5.03
N ALA A 62 -32.34 5.48 -5.03
CA ALA A 62 -32.09 6.34 -6.19
C ALA A 62 -31.75 5.50 -7.43
N THR A 63 -30.92 4.46 -7.28
CA THR A 63 -30.55 3.55 -8.37
C THR A 63 -31.73 2.74 -8.88
N VAL A 64 -32.56 2.20 -7.98
CA VAL A 64 -33.75 1.41 -8.37
C VAL A 64 -34.83 2.28 -9.02
N LYS A 65 -34.98 3.53 -8.59
CA LYS A 65 -35.91 4.51 -9.18
C LYS A 65 -35.41 5.08 -10.51
N ALA A 66 -34.10 5.08 -10.76
CA ALA A 66 -33.52 5.67 -11.96
C ALA A 66 -33.97 4.96 -13.25
N THR A 67 -34.25 5.72 -14.31
CA THR A 67 -34.57 5.17 -15.63
C THR A 67 -33.35 5.22 -16.54
N VAL A 68 -33.13 4.15 -17.29
CA VAL A 68 -32.11 4.06 -18.36
C VAL A 68 -32.86 3.81 -19.65
N SER A 69 -32.63 4.61 -20.69
CA SER A 69 -33.28 4.43 -21.99
C SER A 69 -32.82 3.11 -22.64
N ALA A 70 -33.61 2.57 -23.56
CA ALA A 70 -33.24 1.35 -24.29
C ALA A 70 -31.97 1.56 -25.14
N GLU A 71 -31.83 2.76 -25.74
CA GLU A 71 -30.65 3.15 -26.52
C GLU A 71 -29.39 3.19 -25.66
N ASP A 72 -29.46 3.84 -24.49
CA ASP A 72 -28.32 3.91 -23.57
C ASP A 72 -27.93 2.51 -23.10
N GLN A 73 -28.92 1.68 -22.72
CA GLN A 73 -28.65 0.31 -22.27
C GLN A 73 -28.00 -0.54 -23.37
N LEU A 74 -28.49 -0.42 -24.62
CA LEU A 74 -27.91 -1.12 -25.77
C LEU A 74 -26.44 -0.75 -25.99
N TRP A 75 -26.07 0.51 -25.75
CA TRP A 75 -24.66 0.93 -25.79
C TRP A 75 -23.82 0.18 -24.75
N PHE A 76 -24.28 0.09 -23.49
CA PHE A 76 -23.56 -0.63 -22.43
C PHE A 76 -23.44 -2.13 -22.73
N ASP A 77 -24.53 -2.75 -23.20
CA ASP A 77 -24.57 -4.17 -23.57
C ASP A 77 -23.59 -4.45 -24.73
N THR A 78 -23.53 -3.57 -25.72
CA THR A 78 -22.58 -3.67 -26.84
C THR A 78 -21.14 -3.46 -26.38
N TYR A 79 -20.92 -2.50 -25.48
CA TYR A 79 -19.58 -2.18 -24.98
C TYR A 79 -18.96 -3.33 -24.19
N ILE A 80 -19.73 -3.96 -23.29
CA ILE A 80 -19.22 -5.08 -22.48
C ILE A 80 -18.91 -6.32 -23.33
N GLN A 81 -19.68 -6.57 -24.40
CA GLN A 81 -19.39 -7.65 -25.35
C GLN A 81 -18.06 -7.44 -26.08
N LYS A 82 -17.79 -6.21 -26.53
CA LYS A 82 -16.53 -5.86 -27.20
C LYS A 82 -15.35 -5.77 -26.24
N ASN A 83 -15.61 -5.35 -25.00
CA ASN A 83 -14.58 -5.08 -23.99
C ASN A 83 -14.94 -5.77 -22.66
N PRO A 84 -14.85 -7.11 -22.58
CA PRO A 84 -15.26 -7.83 -21.37
C PRO A 84 -14.38 -7.46 -20.17
N VAL A 85 -14.98 -7.47 -18.97
CA VAL A 85 -14.27 -7.24 -17.72
C VAL A 85 -13.28 -8.39 -17.47
N ARG A 86 -11.99 -8.11 -17.67
CA ARG A 86 -10.92 -9.11 -17.44
C ARG A 86 -10.65 -9.27 -15.95
N ARG A 87 -10.67 -10.51 -15.44
CA ARG A 87 -10.45 -10.85 -14.02
C ARG A 87 -9.17 -10.26 -13.39
N LYS A 88 -8.17 -9.90 -14.20
CA LYS A 88 -6.87 -9.36 -13.73
C LYS A 88 -6.83 -7.84 -13.55
N ARG A 89 -7.86 -7.07 -13.97
CA ARG A 89 -7.89 -5.60 -13.82
C ARG A 89 -8.96 -5.18 -12.81
N PRO A 90 -8.69 -4.16 -11.97
CA PRO A 90 -9.71 -3.63 -11.07
C PRO A 90 -10.88 -3.07 -11.88
N VAL A 91 -12.10 -3.43 -11.48
CA VAL A 91 -13.36 -3.03 -12.14
C VAL A 91 -13.46 -1.52 -12.31
N THR A 92 -12.92 -0.75 -11.37
CA THR A 92 -12.87 0.72 -11.40
C THR A 92 -12.07 1.27 -12.59
N GLY A 93 -10.95 0.63 -12.94
CA GLY A 93 -10.14 1.00 -14.12
C GLY A 93 -10.88 0.69 -15.43
N TRP A 94 -11.65 -0.40 -15.46
CA TRP A 94 -12.50 -0.73 -16.60
C TRP A 94 -13.63 0.30 -16.78
N VAL A 95 -14.35 0.63 -15.70
CA VAL A 95 -15.42 1.64 -15.74
C VAL A 95 -14.87 3.01 -16.15
N ARG A 96 -13.69 3.40 -15.68
CA ARG A 96 -13.03 4.63 -16.15
C ARG A 96 -12.77 4.63 -17.65
N THR A 97 -12.33 3.50 -18.21
CA THR A 97 -12.08 3.38 -19.66
C THR A 97 -13.38 3.49 -20.45
N MET A 98 -14.43 2.79 -20.01
CA MET A 98 -15.77 2.85 -20.59
C MET A 98 -16.32 4.28 -20.60
N LEU A 99 -16.19 4.99 -19.49
CA LEU A 99 -16.67 6.35 -19.34
C LEU A 99 -15.95 7.38 -20.23
N ASN A 100 -14.73 7.07 -20.68
CA ASN A 100 -13.99 7.88 -21.64
C ASN A 100 -14.18 7.42 -23.10
N ALA A 101 -14.91 6.33 -23.32
CA ALA A 101 -15.12 5.82 -24.68
C ALA A 101 -16.01 6.76 -25.48
N GLN A 102 -15.71 6.90 -26.77
CA GLN A 102 -16.50 7.73 -27.68
C GLN A 102 -17.95 7.25 -27.73
N GLY A 103 -18.89 8.19 -27.62
CA GLY A 103 -20.32 7.89 -27.63
C GLY A 103 -20.88 7.30 -26.34
N CYS A 104 -20.10 7.24 -25.25
CA CYS A 104 -20.64 6.80 -23.95
C CYS A 104 -21.79 7.72 -23.49
N PRO A 105 -22.97 7.18 -23.16
CA PRO A 105 -24.10 7.95 -22.66
C PRO A 105 -23.78 8.81 -21.43
N ARG A 106 -24.20 10.09 -21.45
CA ARG A 106 -24.01 11.03 -20.32
C ARG A 106 -25.07 10.85 -19.23
N LEU A 107 -25.07 9.68 -18.59
CA LEU A 107 -26.01 9.34 -17.53
C LEU A 107 -25.63 9.98 -16.18
N ARG A 108 -26.64 10.38 -15.40
CA ARG A 108 -26.45 10.74 -13.98
C ARG A 108 -26.10 9.48 -13.17
N GLN A 109 -25.43 9.66 -12.03
CA GLN A 109 -24.89 8.55 -11.24
C GLN A 109 -25.89 7.40 -10.97
N PRO A 110 -27.15 7.65 -10.55
CA PRO A 110 -28.09 6.55 -10.28
C PRO A 110 -28.46 5.74 -11.53
N ALA A 111 -28.64 6.42 -12.67
CA ALA A 111 -28.94 5.78 -13.95
C ALA A 111 -27.72 5.00 -14.49
N LEU A 112 -26.52 5.57 -14.34
CA LEU A 112 -25.28 4.90 -14.71
C LEU A 112 -25.03 3.64 -13.87
N ARG A 113 -25.25 3.71 -12.55
CA ARG A 113 -25.16 2.53 -11.68
C ARG A 113 -26.16 1.46 -12.10
N ARG A 114 -27.41 1.85 -12.41
CA ARG A 114 -28.43 0.91 -12.90
C ARG A 114 -28.01 0.24 -14.21
N ALA A 115 -27.44 1.00 -15.16
CA ALA A 115 -26.96 0.45 -16.43
C ALA A 115 -25.80 -0.55 -16.24
N LEU A 116 -24.84 -0.22 -15.35
CA LEU A 116 -23.71 -1.07 -14.98
C LEU A 116 -24.16 -2.38 -14.30
N LEU A 117 -25.12 -2.31 -13.38
CA LEU A 117 -25.64 -3.50 -12.70
C LEU A 117 -26.30 -4.48 -13.67
N LYS A 118 -27.02 -3.97 -14.69
CA LYS A 118 -27.64 -4.81 -15.73
C LYS A 118 -26.64 -5.61 -16.55
N ILE A 119 -25.43 -5.08 -16.75
CA ILE A 119 -24.33 -5.79 -17.42
C ILE A 119 -23.44 -6.57 -16.45
N GLY A 120 -23.85 -6.72 -15.18
CA GLY A 120 -23.10 -7.49 -14.17
C GLY A 120 -21.88 -6.77 -13.59
N VAL A 121 -21.78 -5.44 -13.73
CA VAL A 121 -20.67 -4.63 -13.20
C VAL A 121 -21.10 -3.93 -11.92
N ASP A 122 -20.54 -4.35 -10.77
CA ASP A 122 -20.80 -3.70 -9.49
C ASP A 122 -19.69 -2.70 -9.11
N VAL A 123 -20.04 -1.40 -9.10
CA VAL A 123 -19.19 -0.31 -8.60
C VAL A 123 -20.00 0.61 -7.71
N ILE A 124 -19.64 0.69 -6.43
CA ILE A 124 -20.34 1.49 -5.41
C ILE A 124 -20.52 2.95 -5.82
N SER A 125 -21.60 3.59 -5.35
CA SER A 125 -21.99 4.94 -5.78
C SER A 125 -20.93 6.00 -5.51
N THR A 126 -20.24 5.92 -4.38
CA THR A 126 -19.15 6.83 -4.02
C THR A 126 -18.05 6.81 -5.07
N THR A 127 -17.61 5.63 -5.47
CA THR A 127 -16.58 5.44 -6.51
C THR A 127 -17.07 5.95 -7.86
N LEU A 128 -18.33 5.68 -8.21
CA LEU A 128 -18.91 6.14 -9.46
C LEU A 128 -19.02 7.67 -9.52
N ASN A 129 -19.39 8.32 -8.42
CA ASN A 129 -19.42 9.78 -8.29
C ASN A 129 -18.01 10.38 -8.45
N ILE A 130 -16.98 9.76 -7.86
CA ILE A 130 -15.59 10.19 -8.04
C ILE A 130 -15.19 10.12 -9.52
N LEU A 131 -15.51 9.01 -10.20
CA LEU A 131 -15.22 8.85 -11.63
C LEU A 131 -15.97 9.87 -12.49
N LEU A 132 -17.26 10.09 -12.24
CA LEU A 132 -18.06 11.07 -12.98
C LEU A 132 -17.55 12.50 -12.77
N ARG A 133 -17.12 12.87 -11.55
CA ARG A 133 -16.49 14.17 -11.29
C ARG A 133 -15.21 14.33 -12.09
N ALA A 134 -14.38 13.29 -12.18
CA ALA A 134 -13.14 13.33 -12.96
C ALA A 134 -13.39 13.52 -14.47
N LEU A 135 -14.50 13.01 -15.02
CA LEU A 135 -14.84 13.20 -16.44
C LEU A 135 -15.28 14.63 -16.77
N LYS A 136 -16.01 15.28 -15.86
CA LYS A 136 -16.51 16.66 -16.01
C LYS A 136 -15.40 17.70 -16.07
N VAL A 137 -14.18 17.31 -15.74
CA VAL A 137 -13.01 18.15 -15.87
C VAL A 137 -12.67 18.26 -17.35
N GLU A 138 -12.99 19.37 -17.98
CA GLU A 138 -12.63 19.63 -19.37
C GLU A 138 -11.19 20.16 -19.44
N ILE A 139 -10.41 19.61 -20.36
CA ILE A 139 -9.08 20.10 -20.71
C ILE A 139 -8.99 20.14 -22.22
N THR A 140 -8.52 21.26 -22.78
CA THR A 140 -8.34 21.39 -24.22
C THR A 140 -7.15 20.53 -24.68
N GLU A 141 -7.17 20.07 -25.93
CA GLU A 141 -6.05 19.31 -26.51
C GLU A 141 -4.75 20.13 -26.51
N GLN A 142 -4.85 21.46 -26.70
CA GLN A 142 -3.73 22.37 -26.62
C GLN A 142 -3.12 22.41 -25.21
N GLN A 143 -3.95 22.58 -24.17
CA GLN A 143 -3.50 22.54 -22.78
C GLN A 143 -2.88 21.19 -22.42
N GLN A 144 -3.50 20.09 -22.84
CA GLN A 144 -2.97 18.74 -22.61
C GLN A 144 -1.61 18.54 -23.28
N THR A 145 -1.46 19.02 -24.51
CA THR A 145 -0.18 18.96 -25.25
C THR A 145 0.90 19.79 -24.56
N GLN A 146 0.58 21.01 -24.14
CA GLN A 146 1.51 21.89 -23.43
C GLN A 146 1.94 21.30 -22.08
N VAL A 147 1.00 20.79 -21.28
CA VAL A 147 1.30 20.10 -20.02
C VAL A 147 2.21 18.91 -20.26
N ASN A 148 1.93 18.09 -21.27
CA ASN A 148 2.77 16.93 -21.60
C ASN A 148 4.18 17.33 -22.06
N LEU A 149 4.32 18.45 -22.78
CA LEU A 149 5.63 18.98 -23.19
C LEU A 149 6.43 19.46 -21.98
N LEU A 150 5.82 20.26 -21.10
CA LEU A 150 6.48 20.73 -19.87
C LEU A 150 6.84 19.55 -18.96
N TRP A 151 5.93 18.59 -18.81
CA TRP A 151 6.18 17.35 -18.09
C TRP A 151 7.42 16.65 -18.64
N LYS A 152 7.51 16.43 -19.95
CA LYS A 152 8.67 15.78 -20.61
C LYS A 152 9.99 16.49 -20.37
N LYS A 153 10.03 17.83 -20.28
CA LYS A 153 11.26 18.57 -19.95
C LYS A 153 11.84 18.21 -18.58
N LEU A 154 10.98 17.75 -17.66
CA LEU A 154 11.37 17.33 -16.31
C LEU A 154 11.64 15.81 -16.23
N SER A 155 12.02 15.15 -17.32
CA SER A 155 12.22 13.70 -17.36
C SER A 155 13.43 13.22 -16.54
N ALA A 156 14.36 14.11 -16.20
CA ALA A 156 15.49 13.80 -15.34
C ALA A 156 15.08 13.58 -13.87
N GLU A 157 13.83 13.92 -13.51
CA GLU A 157 13.30 13.68 -12.17
C GLU A 157 12.56 12.35 -12.09
N ASP A 158 13.17 11.40 -11.39
CA ASP A 158 12.64 10.04 -11.23
C ASP A 158 11.40 10.01 -10.33
N CYS A 159 11.31 10.93 -9.36
CA CYS A 159 10.17 10.99 -8.45
C CYS A 159 9.01 11.79 -9.04
N VAL A 160 7.88 11.13 -9.27
CA VAL A 160 6.64 11.74 -9.80
C VAL A 160 6.17 12.95 -8.98
N ILE A 161 6.28 12.90 -7.65
CA ILE A 161 5.88 14.01 -6.77
C ILE A 161 6.82 15.20 -6.96
N SER A 162 8.15 14.99 -6.98
CA SER A 162 9.14 16.05 -7.26
C SER A 162 8.85 16.72 -8.60
N ARG A 163 8.62 15.90 -9.62
CA ARG A 163 8.32 16.35 -10.98
C ARG A 163 7.02 17.17 -11.06
N LEU A 164 5.98 16.76 -10.34
CA LEU A 164 4.73 17.53 -10.23
C LEU A 164 4.96 18.87 -9.53
N VAL A 165 5.70 18.89 -8.43
CA VAL A 165 6.03 20.12 -7.70
C VAL A 165 6.85 21.07 -8.57
N MET A 166 7.84 20.55 -9.30
CA MET A 166 8.61 21.35 -10.25
C MET A 166 7.74 21.89 -11.38
N LEU A 167 6.86 21.06 -11.96
CA LEU A 167 5.91 21.51 -12.98
C LEU A 167 5.03 22.65 -12.45
N MET A 168 4.47 22.52 -11.25
CA MET A 168 3.63 23.55 -10.62
C MET A 168 4.40 24.85 -10.32
N ASN A 169 5.72 24.77 -10.12
CA ASN A 169 6.60 25.93 -9.94
C ASN A 169 7.03 26.59 -11.26
N MET A 170 6.86 25.95 -12.42
CA MET A 170 7.23 26.53 -13.71
C MET A 170 6.29 27.68 -14.08
N THR A 171 6.86 28.84 -14.44
CA THR A 171 6.08 29.99 -14.90
C THR A 171 5.25 29.65 -16.13
N GLU A 172 5.78 28.85 -17.06
CA GLU A 172 5.06 28.42 -18.26
C GLU A 172 3.84 27.54 -17.94
N TYR A 173 3.88 26.78 -16.86
CA TYR A 173 2.73 26.01 -16.40
C TYR A 173 1.69 26.91 -15.72
N GLN A 174 2.14 27.85 -14.88
CA GLN A 174 1.24 28.79 -14.17
C GLN A 174 0.43 29.64 -15.15
N GLN A 175 0.99 29.99 -16.31
CA GLN A 175 0.30 30.69 -17.38
C GLN A 175 -0.83 29.89 -18.06
N LEU A 176 -0.89 28.56 -17.85
CA LEU A 176 -1.97 27.73 -18.39
C LEU A 176 -3.25 27.83 -17.57
N GLU A 177 -3.20 28.40 -16.36
CA GLU A 177 -4.32 28.59 -15.42
C GLU A 177 -5.14 27.32 -15.19
N LEU A 178 -4.49 26.15 -15.21
CA LEU A 178 -5.13 24.87 -15.00
C LEU A 178 -5.44 24.64 -13.53
N HIS A 179 -6.67 24.21 -13.24
CA HIS A 179 -7.03 23.69 -11.92
C HIS A 179 -6.39 22.32 -11.67
N ASP A 180 -6.18 21.97 -10.39
CA ASP A 180 -5.55 20.71 -9.96
C ASP A 180 -6.16 19.46 -10.61
N ASN A 181 -7.49 19.43 -10.73
CA ASN A 181 -8.21 18.32 -11.34
C ASN A 181 -7.91 18.21 -12.85
N GLN A 182 -7.69 19.35 -13.53
CA GLN A 182 -7.31 19.39 -14.95
C GLN A 182 -5.88 18.88 -15.14
N LEU A 183 -4.94 19.29 -14.28
CA LEU A 183 -3.59 18.74 -14.27
C LEU A 183 -3.59 17.22 -14.01
N GLN A 184 -4.38 16.78 -13.03
CA GLN A 184 -4.53 15.37 -12.69
C GLN A 184 -5.02 14.56 -13.91
N LYS A 185 -6.01 15.09 -14.63
CA LYS A 185 -6.52 14.48 -15.87
C LYS A 185 -5.48 14.50 -16.99
N ALA A 186 -4.77 15.62 -17.17
CA ALA A 186 -3.75 15.78 -18.22
C ALA A 186 -2.64 14.72 -18.13
N LEU A 187 -2.17 14.45 -16.91
CA LEU A 187 -1.06 13.55 -16.62
C LEU A 187 -1.49 12.16 -16.15
N ALA A 188 -2.80 11.90 -16.04
CA ALA A 188 -3.37 10.65 -15.51
C ALA A 188 -2.82 10.24 -14.13
N VAL A 189 -2.56 11.21 -13.25
CA VAL A 189 -1.97 10.98 -11.92
C VAL A 189 -3.04 10.57 -10.90
N ASN A 190 -2.69 9.69 -9.95
CA ASN A 190 -3.58 9.29 -8.86
C ASN A 190 -3.88 10.48 -7.91
N ASP A 191 -5.10 10.56 -7.37
CA ASP A 191 -5.56 11.58 -6.42
C ASP A 191 -4.63 11.70 -5.20
N HIS A 192 -4.15 10.57 -4.67
CA HIS A 192 -3.19 10.57 -3.56
C HIS A 192 -1.87 11.28 -3.92
N ILE A 193 -1.32 11.01 -5.11
CA ILE A 193 -0.08 11.62 -5.58
C ILE A 193 -0.30 13.12 -5.81
N MET A 194 -1.44 13.50 -6.40
CA MET A 194 -1.80 14.90 -6.61
C MET A 194 -1.91 15.66 -5.29
N LYS A 195 -2.66 15.14 -4.31
CA LYS A 195 -2.77 15.74 -2.97
C LYS A 195 -1.42 15.87 -2.26
N SER A 196 -0.57 14.86 -2.39
CA SER A 196 0.79 14.89 -1.84
C SER A 196 1.61 16.02 -2.48
N ALA A 197 1.58 16.12 -3.81
CA ALA A 197 2.29 17.17 -4.55
C ALA A 197 1.74 18.57 -4.21
N LEU A 198 0.43 18.74 -4.09
CA LEU A 198 -0.20 20.01 -3.69
C LEU A 198 0.16 20.41 -2.26
N SER A 199 0.19 19.45 -1.33
CA SER A 199 0.66 19.69 0.04
C SER A 199 2.11 20.21 0.04
N VAL A 200 2.99 19.60 -0.76
CA VAL A 200 4.36 20.09 -0.94
C VAL A 200 4.37 21.46 -1.62
N PHE A 201 3.58 21.69 -2.66
CA PHE A 201 3.57 22.95 -3.41
C PHE A 201 3.05 24.13 -2.57
N ASN A 202 2.09 23.90 -1.70
CA ASN A 202 1.54 24.93 -0.83
C ASN A 202 2.31 25.09 0.50
N ALA A 203 3.25 24.19 0.79
CA ALA A 203 4.01 24.24 2.03
C ALA A 203 4.93 25.47 2.09
N THR A 204 4.73 26.33 3.08
CA THR A 204 5.65 27.43 3.38
C THR A 204 6.57 27.03 4.54
N ILE A 205 7.87 27.27 4.37
CA ILE A 205 8.88 27.07 5.41
C ILE A 205 9.08 28.40 6.13
N ASN A 206 8.96 28.40 7.45
CA ASN A 206 9.27 29.59 8.25
C ASN A 206 10.74 29.61 8.71
N ASP A 207 11.21 30.79 9.15
CA ASP A 207 12.59 30.99 9.59
C ASP A 207 13.03 30.04 10.71
N LYS A 208 12.12 29.69 11.63
CA LYS A 208 12.43 28.78 12.74
C LYS A 208 12.71 27.37 12.23
N GLN A 209 11.91 26.89 11.27
CA GLN A 209 12.09 25.60 10.60
C GLN A 209 13.39 25.57 9.81
N GLN A 210 13.65 26.61 9.02
CA GLN A 210 14.87 26.71 8.21
C GLN A 210 16.13 26.72 9.09
N ARG A 211 16.19 27.56 10.12
CA ARG A 211 17.35 27.65 11.03
C ARG A 211 17.60 26.34 11.79
N TRP A 212 16.54 25.67 12.22
CA TRP A 212 16.67 24.37 12.88
C TRP A 212 17.27 23.33 11.93
N PHE A 213 16.76 23.25 10.70
CA PHE A 213 17.24 22.33 9.69
C PHE A 213 18.69 22.63 9.31
N ASP A 214 19.03 23.89 9.01
CA ASP A 214 20.37 24.32 8.61
C ASP A 214 21.41 24.02 9.69
N LYS A 215 21.07 24.23 10.97
CA LYS A 215 21.97 23.92 12.09
C LYS A 215 22.38 22.45 12.09
N TRP A 216 21.43 21.55 11.90
CA TRP A 216 21.73 20.12 11.87
C TRP A 216 22.39 19.70 10.56
N PHE A 217 21.90 20.22 9.43
CA PHE A 217 22.38 19.90 8.09
C PHE A 217 23.85 20.32 7.92
N ALA A 218 24.24 21.50 8.40
CA ALA A 218 25.63 21.96 8.37
C ALA A 218 26.58 21.00 9.13
N ALA A 219 26.14 20.48 10.28
CA ALA A 219 26.91 19.55 11.09
C ALA A 219 26.94 18.10 10.54
N ASN A 220 25.92 17.71 9.75
CA ASN A 220 25.71 16.32 9.34
C ASN A 220 25.58 16.16 7.83
N ARG A 221 26.08 17.10 7.04
CA ARG A 221 25.96 17.11 5.56
C ARG A 221 26.40 15.80 4.90
N ARG A 222 27.40 15.12 5.49
CA ARG A 222 27.89 13.81 5.02
C ARG A 222 26.89 12.66 5.23
N LYS A 223 25.95 12.79 6.17
CA LYS A 223 24.90 11.79 6.45
C LYS A 223 23.68 11.94 5.56
N LEU A 224 23.45 13.15 5.03
CA LEU A 224 22.38 13.45 4.08
C LEU A 224 22.98 13.73 2.70
N THR A 225 23.34 12.68 1.98
CA THR A 225 23.74 12.77 0.56
C THR A 225 22.52 12.61 -0.35
N HIS A 226 22.73 12.60 -1.66
CA HIS A 226 21.67 12.41 -2.67
C HIS A 226 20.77 11.20 -2.37
N HIS A 227 21.30 10.13 -1.76
CA HIS A 227 20.55 8.95 -1.31
C HIS A 227 20.53 8.83 0.22
N THR A 228 19.83 9.77 0.85
CA THR A 228 19.61 9.75 2.31
C THR A 228 18.87 8.48 2.73
N THR A 229 19.41 7.76 3.72
CA THR A 229 18.68 6.65 4.35
C THR A 229 17.51 7.21 5.16
N SER A 230 16.38 6.50 5.14
CA SER A 230 15.22 6.84 5.96
C SER A 230 15.53 6.85 7.47
N GLY A 231 16.61 6.21 7.90
CA GLY A 231 17.12 6.25 9.28
C GLY A 231 17.80 7.56 9.66
N ALA A 232 18.62 8.16 8.76
CA ALA A 232 19.21 9.47 8.99
C ALA A 232 18.14 10.57 9.19
N LEU A 233 16.99 10.43 8.51
CA LEU A 233 15.85 11.33 8.69
C LEU A 233 15.19 11.21 10.05
N VAL A 234 15.07 10.01 10.60
CA VAL A 234 14.55 9.83 11.96
C VAL A 234 15.50 10.51 12.96
N ILE A 235 16.82 10.39 12.78
CA ILE A 235 17.79 11.08 13.64
C ILE A 235 17.63 12.60 13.56
N LEU A 236 17.51 13.17 12.36
CA LEU A 236 17.22 14.59 12.16
C LEU A 236 15.92 14.98 12.88
N LEU A 237 14.86 14.18 12.73
CA LEU A 237 13.55 14.47 13.30
C LEU A 237 13.45 14.25 14.82
N SER A 238 14.41 13.56 15.43
CA SER A 238 14.51 13.40 16.89
C SER A 238 15.31 14.51 17.57
N GLN A 239 15.86 15.47 16.82
CA GLN A 239 16.71 16.52 17.39
C GLN A 239 15.94 17.46 18.31
N THR A 240 16.62 17.89 19.38
CA THR A 240 16.06 18.85 20.35
C THR A 240 15.73 20.18 19.67
N GLY A 241 14.64 20.81 20.12
CA GLY A 241 14.19 22.09 19.56
C GLY A 241 13.52 22.00 18.18
N ARG A 242 13.18 20.79 17.70
CA ARG A 242 12.42 20.60 16.45
C ARG A 242 11.11 21.40 16.47
N PRO A 243 10.90 22.32 15.51
CA PRO A 243 9.61 22.99 15.34
C PRO A 243 8.57 22.03 14.75
N PRO A 244 7.26 22.29 14.94
CA PRO A 244 6.22 21.57 14.21
C PRO A 244 6.49 21.61 12.70
N LEU A 245 6.47 20.44 12.07
CA LEU A 245 6.81 20.24 10.67
C LEU A 245 5.82 19.28 10.03
N GLU A 246 5.16 19.74 8.98
CA GLU A 246 4.35 18.90 8.12
C GLU A 246 5.19 18.22 7.03
N GLN A 247 4.61 17.19 6.43
CA GLN A 247 5.26 16.39 5.39
C GLN A 247 5.77 17.24 4.21
N GLY A 248 4.93 18.16 3.71
CA GLY A 248 5.30 19.05 2.61
C GLY A 248 6.45 20.00 2.95
N GLN A 249 6.49 20.49 4.19
CA GLN A 249 7.53 21.40 4.67
C GLN A 249 8.88 20.68 4.80
N LEU A 250 8.89 19.49 5.40
CA LEU A 250 10.11 18.68 5.52
C LEU A 250 10.64 18.27 4.14
N TRP A 251 9.76 17.89 3.23
CA TRP A 251 10.18 17.56 1.86
C TRP A 251 10.86 18.76 1.19
N ARG A 252 10.29 19.97 1.31
CA ARG A 252 10.90 21.19 0.74
C ARG A 252 12.27 21.52 1.35
N LEU A 253 12.44 21.33 2.65
CA LEU A 253 13.73 21.54 3.33
C LEU A 253 14.80 20.61 2.75
N LEU A 254 14.48 19.31 2.62
CA LEU A 254 15.38 18.31 2.04
C LEU A 254 15.69 18.58 0.57
N TRP A 255 14.66 18.89 -0.21
CA TRP A 255 14.80 19.21 -1.63
C TRP A 255 15.70 20.41 -1.87
N THR A 256 15.49 21.50 -1.12
CA THR A 256 16.32 22.72 -1.19
C THR A 256 17.78 22.43 -0.83
N ALA A 257 18.01 21.43 0.02
CA ALA A 257 19.33 20.96 0.40
C ALA A 257 19.97 19.97 -0.59
N GLY A 258 19.30 19.66 -1.71
CA GLY A 258 19.76 18.72 -2.73
C GLY A 258 19.56 17.24 -2.36
N VAL A 259 18.73 16.95 -1.36
CA VAL A 259 18.44 15.60 -0.89
C VAL A 259 17.17 15.07 -1.55
N THR A 260 17.28 13.95 -2.24
CA THR A 260 16.13 13.26 -2.84
C THR A 260 15.63 12.13 -1.94
N LEU A 261 14.34 12.12 -1.63
CA LEU A 261 13.70 11.05 -0.86
C LEU A 261 12.25 10.83 -1.29
N GLY A 262 11.85 9.55 -1.35
CA GLY A 262 10.46 9.16 -1.58
C GLY A 262 9.51 9.65 -0.49
N PHE A 263 8.35 10.17 -0.90
CA PHE A 263 7.35 10.77 -0.01
C PHE A 263 6.81 9.79 1.05
N ALA A 264 6.69 8.50 0.72
CA ALA A 264 6.27 7.45 1.65
C ALA A 264 7.27 7.26 2.80
N SER A 265 8.57 7.24 2.49
CA SER A 265 9.65 7.16 3.48
C SER A 265 9.62 8.37 4.42
N LEU A 266 9.34 9.55 3.87
CA LEU A 266 9.22 10.79 4.63
C LEU A 266 8.01 10.76 5.57
N SER A 267 6.85 10.28 5.09
CA SER A 267 5.65 10.08 5.92
C SER A 267 5.95 9.17 7.09
N LEU A 268 6.61 8.04 6.83
CA LEU A 268 6.87 7.03 7.85
C LEU A 268 7.89 7.53 8.87
N ALA A 269 8.94 8.21 8.43
CA ALA A 269 9.91 8.84 9.32
C ALA A 269 9.27 9.91 10.22
N LEU A 270 8.38 10.75 9.67
CA LEU A 270 7.64 11.74 10.45
C LEU A 270 6.72 11.09 11.48
N THR A 271 5.94 10.08 11.09
CA THR A 271 5.05 9.36 12.01
C THR A 271 5.85 8.76 13.16
N ILE A 272 6.91 8.02 12.87
CA ILE A 272 7.75 7.39 13.90
C ILE A 272 8.37 8.46 14.81
N ALA A 273 8.91 9.55 14.24
CA ALA A 273 9.50 10.61 15.04
C ALA A 273 8.46 11.31 15.93
N ASN A 274 7.25 11.57 15.41
CA ASN A 274 6.16 12.17 16.19
C ASN A 274 5.71 11.26 17.33
N GLU A 275 5.56 9.96 17.08
CA GLU A 275 5.26 8.97 18.12
C GLU A 275 6.38 8.92 19.17
N SER A 276 7.65 9.00 18.73
CA SER A 276 8.81 9.00 19.63
C SER A 276 8.87 10.22 20.55
N MET A 277 8.33 11.39 20.14
CA MET A 277 8.28 12.58 21.01
C MET A 277 7.33 12.43 22.19
N MET A 278 6.35 11.52 22.09
CA MET A 278 5.38 11.25 23.17
C MET A 278 5.87 10.14 24.11
N VAL A 279 7.06 9.59 23.86
CA VAL A 279 7.64 8.53 24.67
C VAL A 279 8.19 9.12 25.97
N SER A 280 7.72 8.58 27.09
CA SER A 280 8.33 8.78 28.40
C SER A 280 9.02 7.47 28.83
N LEU A 281 10.34 7.53 28.97
CA LEU A 281 11.18 6.42 29.45
C LEU A 281 12.12 6.95 30.53
N THR A 282 12.28 6.16 31.59
CA THR A 282 13.32 6.39 32.62
C THR A 282 14.71 6.13 32.05
N ASP A 283 15.75 6.71 32.65
CA ASP A 283 17.13 6.50 32.19
C ASP A 283 17.58 5.04 32.34
N GLU A 284 17.08 4.33 33.35
CA GLU A 284 17.28 2.89 33.52
C GLU A 284 16.68 2.10 32.35
N GLN A 285 15.45 2.43 31.93
CA GLN A 285 14.83 1.80 30.76
C GLN A 285 15.62 2.09 29.49
N LYS A 286 16.05 3.33 29.26
CA LYS A 286 16.86 3.69 28.08
C LYS A 286 18.16 2.89 28.05
N LYS A 287 18.84 2.77 29.20
CA LYS A 287 20.07 1.99 29.35
C LYS A 287 19.83 0.52 29.05
N HIS A 288 18.79 -0.08 29.65
CA HIS A 288 18.45 -1.48 29.42
C HIS A 288 18.15 -1.78 27.94
N ILE A 289 17.38 -0.91 27.27
CA ILE A 289 17.06 -1.06 25.84
C ILE A 289 18.33 -1.00 24.99
N LYS A 290 19.24 -0.07 25.29
CA LYS A 290 20.50 0.08 24.58
C LYS A 290 21.43 -1.12 24.77
N GLU A 291 21.55 -1.63 25.99
CA GLU A 291 22.33 -2.83 26.30
C GLU A 291 21.79 -4.08 25.57
N THR A 292 20.46 -4.23 25.53
CA THR A 292 19.81 -5.33 24.79
C THR A 292 20.04 -5.20 23.28
N TRP A 293 19.91 -3.99 22.73
CA TRP A 293 20.24 -3.73 21.33
C TRP A 293 21.70 -4.09 21.01
N ASP A 294 22.65 -3.64 21.83
CA ASP A 294 24.07 -3.87 21.61
C ASP A 294 24.43 -5.35 21.69
N ARG A 295 23.77 -6.09 22.59
CA ARG A 295 23.90 -7.56 22.71
C ARG A 295 23.48 -8.28 21.43
N TYR A 296 22.34 -7.91 20.86
CA TYR A 296 21.84 -8.52 19.61
C TYR A 296 22.58 -8.02 18.36
N SER A 297 23.16 -6.82 18.42
CA SER A 297 23.94 -6.22 17.32
C SER A 297 25.38 -6.74 17.24
N GLN A 298 25.80 -7.62 18.17
CA GLN A 298 27.11 -8.25 18.09
C GLN A 298 27.27 -9.07 16.79
N PRO A 299 28.49 -9.16 16.22
CA PRO A 299 28.73 -9.80 14.93
C PRO A 299 28.29 -11.28 14.95
N GLY A 300 27.14 -11.55 14.34
CA GLY A 300 26.50 -12.87 14.31
C GLY A 300 25.50 -13.08 13.17
N GLY A 301 25.45 -12.20 12.17
CA GLY A 301 24.65 -12.38 10.95
C GLY A 301 23.13 -12.25 11.10
N MET A 302 22.63 -11.59 12.16
CA MET A 302 21.20 -11.28 12.29
C MET A 302 20.80 -10.07 11.45
N SER A 303 19.63 -10.13 10.83
CA SER A 303 19.03 -9.04 10.09
C SER A 303 18.64 -7.90 11.03
N PRO A 304 18.65 -6.64 10.54
CA PRO A 304 18.18 -5.49 11.31
C PRO A 304 16.75 -5.68 11.84
N GLU A 305 15.87 -6.30 11.05
CA GLU A 305 14.50 -6.59 11.46
C GLU A 305 14.44 -7.49 12.70
N LYS A 306 15.25 -8.55 12.73
CA LYS A 306 15.30 -9.50 13.85
C LYS A 306 15.86 -8.84 15.11
N ILE A 307 16.95 -8.07 14.97
CA ILE A 307 17.55 -7.33 16.10
C ILE A 307 16.52 -6.37 16.71
N MET A 308 15.82 -5.59 15.88
CA MET A 308 14.75 -4.70 16.32
C MET A 308 13.61 -5.45 17.02
N GLY A 309 13.13 -6.54 16.41
CA GLY A 309 12.03 -7.33 16.94
C GLY A 309 12.34 -7.94 18.30
N LEU A 310 13.49 -8.60 18.43
CA LEU A 310 13.93 -9.22 19.67
C LEU A 310 14.16 -8.19 20.78
N THR A 311 14.74 -7.04 20.45
CA THR A 311 14.90 -5.93 21.40
C THR A 311 13.53 -5.44 21.91
N MET A 312 12.54 -5.29 21.02
CA MET A 312 11.18 -4.90 21.41
C MET A 312 10.50 -5.94 22.31
N ILE A 313 10.66 -7.22 22.00
CA ILE A 313 10.09 -8.34 22.77
C ILE A 313 10.72 -8.42 24.16
N GLU A 314 12.05 -8.46 24.24
CA GLU A 314 12.77 -8.61 25.52
C GLU A 314 12.52 -7.43 26.46
N CYS A 315 12.61 -6.21 25.94
CA CYS A 315 12.40 -4.99 26.75
C CYS A 315 10.91 -4.64 26.93
N LYS A 316 9.99 -5.37 26.30
CA LYS A 316 8.54 -5.10 26.31
C LYS A 316 8.18 -3.68 25.89
N ILE A 317 8.77 -3.22 24.80
CA ILE A 317 8.60 -1.87 24.25
C ILE A 317 7.99 -1.90 22.85
N ASN A 318 7.45 -0.77 22.41
CA ASN A 318 6.96 -0.59 21.05
C ASN A 318 8.03 0.04 20.13
N ALA A 319 7.72 0.10 18.83
CA ALA A 319 8.58 0.69 17.80
C ALA A 319 8.96 2.15 18.07
N ALA A 320 8.04 2.95 18.61
CA ALA A 320 8.30 4.36 18.92
C ALA A 320 9.31 4.51 20.08
N GLN A 321 9.18 3.68 21.12
CA GLN A 321 10.11 3.62 22.25
C GLN A 321 11.50 3.16 21.81
N LEU A 322 11.60 2.14 20.96
CA LEU A 322 12.90 1.70 20.43
C LEU A 322 13.51 2.80 19.56
N SER A 323 12.75 3.36 18.63
CA SER A 323 13.19 4.47 17.78
C SER A 323 13.67 5.68 18.58
N PHE A 324 12.97 6.02 19.65
CA PHE A 324 13.39 7.07 20.58
C PHE A 324 14.80 6.79 21.12
N VAL A 325 15.05 5.60 21.69
CA VAL A 325 16.35 5.26 22.28
C VAL A 325 17.46 5.23 21.22
N LEU A 326 17.21 4.60 20.06
CA LEU A 326 18.23 4.45 19.02
C LEU A 326 18.57 5.79 18.34
N SER A 327 17.59 6.66 18.11
CA SER A 327 17.84 7.98 17.52
C SER A 327 18.64 8.90 18.46
N HIS A 328 18.42 8.81 19.78
CA HIS A 328 19.23 9.53 20.77
C HIS A 328 20.67 8.99 20.86
N ALA A 329 20.87 7.70 20.54
CA ALA A 329 22.19 7.09 20.41
C ALA A 329 22.82 7.30 19.01
N ALA A 330 22.18 8.08 18.13
CA ALA A 330 22.59 8.33 16.75
C ALA A 330 22.73 7.05 15.89
N ILE A 331 21.92 6.03 16.17
CA ILE A 331 21.88 4.76 15.44
C ILE A 331 20.82 4.86 14.34
N GLU A 332 21.24 4.65 13.10
CA GLU A 332 20.36 4.73 11.93
C GLU A 332 19.58 3.42 11.75
N VAL A 333 18.26 3.54 11.66
CA VAL A 333 17.38 2.38 11.45
C VAL A 333 16.30 2.72 10.43
N CYS A 334 16.06 1.80 9.50
CA CYS A 334 15.01 1.95 8.49
C CYS A 334 13.61 1.98 9.16
N PRO A 335 12.81 3.05 9.00
CA PRO A 335 11.45 3.16 9.50
C PRO A 335 10.53 2.02 9.06
N THR A 336 10.67 1.52 7.83
CA THR A 336 9.86 0.42 7.31
C THR A 336 10.17 -0.88 8.03
N SER A 337 11.44 -1.20 8.22
CA SER A 337 11.88 -2.36 9.00
C SER A 337 11.45 -2.22 10.46
N MET A 338 11.60 -1.03 11.07
CA MET A 338 11.12 -0.73 12.42
C MET A 338 9.62 -0.99 12.58
N HIS A 339 8.80 -0.52 11.63
CA HIS A 339 7.36 -0.73 11.63
C HIS A 339 7.01 -2.22 11.50
N ARG A 340 7.63 -2.93 10.55
CA ARG A 340 7.41 -4.37 10.34
C ARG A 340 7.80 -5.19 11.58
N SER A 341 8.96 -4.89 12.17
CA SER A 341 9.41 -5.54 13.41
C SER A 341 8.49 -5.24 14.58
N GLY A 342 7.98 -4.00 14.69
CA GLY A 342 7.01 -3.61 15.70
C GLY A 342 5.66 -4.31 15.55
N LEU A 343 5.20 -4.57 14.32
CA LEU A 343 4.02 -5.39 14.07
C LEU A 343 4.26 -6.85 14.50
N ALA A 344 5.39 -7.44 14.13
CA ALA A 344 5.74 -8.81 14.49
C ALA A 344 5.87 -8.99 16.01
N ALA A 345 6.59 -8.09 16.69
CA ALA A 345 6.79 -8.14 18.15
C ALA A 345 5.49 -8.06 18.97
N LYS A 346 4.42 -7.48 18.42
CA LYS A 346 3.10 -7.40 19.05
C LYS A 346 2.24 -8.66 18.85
N THR A 347 2.63 -9.54 17.93
CA THR A 347 1.84 -10.74 17.65
C THR A 347 2.03 -11.79 18.74
N HIS A 348 0.96 -12.52 19.05
CA HIS A 348 1.05 -13.69 19.92
C HIS A 348 1.57 -14.88 19.12
N LEU A 349 2.50 -15.63 19.72
CA LEU A 349 2.93 -16.90 19.15
C LEU A 349 1.78 -17.90 19.16
N PRO A 350 1.69 -18.78 18.15
CA PRO A 350 0.78 -19.92 18.17
C PRO A 350 0.95 -20.81 19.39
N ALA A 351 0.01 -21.73 19.61
CA ALA A 351 0.11 -22.74 20.67
C ALA A 351 1.46 -23.49 20.61
N ARG A 352 2.00 -23.87 21.77
CA ARG A 352 3.34 -24.46 21.89
C ARG A 352 3.56 -25.68 21.00
N GLU A 353 2.53 -26.48 20.79
CA GLU A 353 2.55 -27.64 19.87
C GLU A 353 2.85 -27.24 18.43
N VAL A 354 2.28 -26.11 17.98
CA VAL A 354 2.51 -25.55 16.65
C VAL A 354 3.94 -25.00 16.52
N VAL A 355 4.45 -24.36 17.57
CA VAL A 355 5.83 -23.86 17.61
C VAL A 355 6.84 -25.02 17.57
N ASN A 356 6.59 -26.09 18.34
CA ASN A 356 7.42 -27.30 18.32
C ASN A 356 7.41 -27.95 16.93
N TRP A 357 6.22 -28.09 16.33
CA TRP A 357 6.09 -28.62 14.97
C TRP A 357 6.89 -27.79 13.95
N ALA A 358 6.78 -26.45 14.02
CA ALA A 358 7.53 -25.56 13.14
C ALA A 358 9.04 -25.67 13.36
N THR A 359 9.49 -25.81 14.62
CA THR A 359 10.90 -25.98 14.98
C THR A 359 11.49 -27.25 14.38
N ASP A 360 10.78 -28.38 14.53
CA ASP A 360 11.26 -29.67 14.06
C ASP A 360 11.32 -29.73 12.52
N ASN A 361 10.28 -29.22 11.85
CA ASN A 361 10.26 -29.17 10.40
C ASN A 361 11.28 -28.18 9.84
N TRP A 362 11.48 -27.03 10.48
CA TRP A 362 12.50 -26.08 10.06
C TRP A 362 13.91 -26.65 10.15
N LYS A 363 14.24 -27.37 11.24
CA LYS A 363 15.53 -28.06 11.38
C LYS A 363 15.75 -29.09 10.26
N GLN A 364 14.76 -29.94 10.00
CA GLN A 364 14.84 -30.92 8.92
C GLN A 364 15.06 -30.29 7.54
N LEU A 365 14.47 -29.10 7.31
CA LEU A 365 14.65 -28.34 6.07
C LEU A 365 15.98 -27.60 6.02
N ALA A 366 16.51 -27.19 7.17
CA ALA A 366 17.81 -26.53 7.27
C ALA A 366 18.98 -27.49 7.04
N ASP A 367 18.85 -28.74 7.48
CA ASP A 367 19.85 -29.81 7.30
C ASP A 367 19.96 -30.30 5.85
N GLN A 368 18.99 -29.96 4.99
CA GLN A 368 19.07 -30.21 3.54
C GLN A 368 20.12 -29.25 2.94
N ARG A 369 21.37 -29.72 2.84
CA ARG A 369 22.50 -28.98 2.26
C ARG A 369 22.13 -28.44 0.87
N ILE A 370 22.22 -27.12 0.72
CA ILE A 370 22.08 -26.43 -0.57
C ILE A 370 23.37 -25.67 -0.85
N VAL A 371 23.84 -25.78 -2.09
CA VAL A 371 25.07 -25.15 -2.59
C VAL A 371 24.83 -23.64 -2.74
N ALA A 372 25.69 -22.82 -2.14
CA ALA A 372 25.70 -21.36 -2.32
C ALA A 372 25.95 -21.03 -3.79
N PRO A 373 24.99 -20.39 -4.47
CA PRO A 373 24.76 -18.95 -4.29
C PRO A 373 23.28 -18.55 -4.10
N PHE A 374 22.38 -19.47 -3.69
CA PHE A 374 20.93 -19.24 -3.70
C PHE A 374 20.27 -19.04 -2.31
N ALA A 375 21.01 -18.55 -1.30
CA ALA A 375 20.55 -18.53 0.10
C ALA A 375 19.18 -17.86 0.34
N ASP A 376 18.85 -16.76 -0.34
CA ASP A 376 17.53 -16.12 -0.21
C ASP A 376 16.41 -16.85 -0.94
N LYS A 377 16.71 -17.41 -2.13
CA LYS A 377 15.78 -18.30 -2.84
C LYS A 377 15.50 -19.57 -2.04
N ASP A 378 16.50 -20.02 -1.28
CA ASP A 378 16.41 -21.16 -0.38
C ASP A 378 15.53 -20.87 0.84
N LYS A 379 15.69 -19.74 1.53
CA LYS A 379 14.78 -19.35 2.63
C LYS A 379 13.31 -19.31 2.19
N LYS A 380 13.03 -18.73 1.01
CA LYS A 380 11.67 -18.74 0.43
C LYS A 380 11.18 -20.17 0.19
N PHE A 381 12.01 -21.01 -0.42
CA PHE A 381 11.68 -22.40 -0.70
C PHE A 381 11.40 -23.20 0.58
N ARG A 382 12.22 -23.03 1.62
CA ARG A 382 12.04 -23.69 2.93
C ARG A 382 10.73 -23.28 3.58
N VAL A 383 10.41 -21.98 3.58
CA VAL A 383 9.13 -21.50 4.11
C VAL A 383 7.95 -22.11 3.34
N LEU A 384 8.00 -22.09 2.00
CA LEU A 384 6.97 -22.70 1.17
C LEU A 384 6.83 -24.21 1.44
N LYS A 385 7.95 -24.93 1.50
CA LYS A 385 7.98 -26.36 1.75
C LYS A 385 7.37 -26.68 3.12
N MET A 386 7.77 -25.96 4.17
CA MET A 386 7.21 -26.09 5.52
C MET A 386 5.69 -25.86 5.51
N LEU A 387 5.21 -24.76 4.92
CA LEU A 387 3.78 -24.44 4.89
C LEU A 387 2.94 -25.40 4.02
N SER A 388 3.57 -26.04 3.03
CA SER A 388 2.93 -27.02 2.13
C SER A 388 2.96 -28.47 2.65
N GLN A 389 3.68 -28.75 3.75
CA GLN A 389 3.82 -30.11 4.27
C GLN A 389 2.48 -30.70 4.72
N THR A 390 2.29 -31.99 4.44
CA THR A 390 1.18 -32.78 4.95
C THR A 390 1.24 -32.82 6.47
N GLY A 391 0.16 -32.39 7.14
CA GLY A 391 0.13 -32.25 8.60
C GLY A 391 0.51 -30.87 9.13
N CYS A 392 0.74 -29.87 8.27
CA CYS A 392 0.89 -28.48 8.70
C CYS A 392 -0.35 -28.02 9.50
N PRO A 393 -0.19 -27.56 10.76
CA PRO A 393 -1.28 -27.09 11.58
C PRO A 393 -2.11 -25.99 10.90
N GLN A 394 -3.44 -26.02 11.08
CA GLN A 394 -4.34 -25.02 10.47
C GLN A 394 -3.99 -23.59 10.88
N ALA A 395 -3.57 -23.40 12.14
CA ALA A 395 -3.11 -22.10 12.65
C ALA A 395 -1.95 -21.49 11.85
N LEU A 396 -1.10 -22.31 11.20
CA LEU A 396 -0.02 -21.81 10.33
C LEU A 396 -0.49 -21.51 8.90
N LYS A 397 -1.62 -22.07 8.46
CA LYS A 397 -2.19 -21.78 7.14
C LYS A 397 -2.94 -20.44 7.11
N GLU A 398 -3.45 -20.01 8.26
CA GLU A 398 -4.19 -18.75 8.44
C GLU A 398 -3.32 -17.65 9.09
N ILE A 399 -2.02 -17.91 9.24
CA ILE A 399 -1.09 -16.99 9.91
C ILE A 399 -0.87 -15.73 9.08
N THR A 400 -0.81 -14.58 9.76
CA THR A 400 -0.44 -13.31 9.11
C THR A 400 1.08 -13.20 8.95
N THR A 401 1.57 -12.39 8.01
CA THR A 401 3.03 -12.18 7.84
C THR A 401 3.74 -11.76 9.13
N PRO A 402 3.25 -10.78 9.92
CA PRO A 402 3.91 -10.40 11.16
C PRO A 402 3.98 -11.56 12.18
N ALA A 403 2.92 -12.36 12.29
CA ALA A 403 2.90 -13.50 13.20
C ALA A 403 3.85 -14.63 12.74
N LEU A 404 3.92 -14.87 11.42
CA LEU A 404 4.87 -15.83 10.86
C LEU A 404 6.32 -15.37 11.08
N MET A 405 6.59 -14.07 10.94
CA MET A 405 7.91 -13.49 11.21
C MET A 405 8.33 -13.66 12.66
N HIS A 406 7.43 -13.41 13.61
CA HIS A 406 7.67 -13.66 15.03
C HIS A 406 7.96 -15.15 15.29
N LEU A 407 7.17 -16.06 14.71
CA LEU A 407 7.42 -17.50 14.80
C LEU A 407 8.79 -17.88 14.22
N MET A 408 9.19 -17.32 13.08
CA MET A 408 10.50 -17.58 12.48
C MET A 408 11.64 -17.19 13.43
N TRP A 409 11.52 -16.07 14.13
CA TRP A 409 12.51 -15.66 15.13
C TRP A 409 12.58 -16.63 16.31
N GLU A 410 11.42 -17.08 16.81
CA GLU A 410 11.31 -18.03 17.92
C GLU A 410 12.01 -19.36 17.60
N ILE A 411 11.85 -19.86 16.37
CA ILE A 411 12.49 -21.11 15.93
C ILE A 411 13.96 -20.93 15.49
N GLY A 412 14.53 -19.74 15.69
CA GLY A 412 15.92 -19.43 15.36
C GLY A 412 16.18 -19.06 13.89
N ALA A 413 15.15 -18.99 13.05
CA ALA A 413 15.26 -18.57 11.66
C ALA A 413 15.38 -17.05 11.52
N ASP A 414 15.96 -16.60 10.41
CA ASP A 414 16.03 -15.19 10.05
C ASP A 414 15.61 -15.00 8.59
N VAL A 415 14.34 -14.68 8.40
CA VAL A 415 13.69 -14.57 7.09
C VAL A 415 13.04 -13.20 6.97
N SER A 416 13.30 -12.52 5.86
CA SER A 416 12.77 -11.17 5.63
C SER A 416 11.24 -11.16 5.55
N PHE A 417 10.63 -10.05 5.97
CA PHE A 417 9.18 -9.85 5.88
C PHE A 417 8.66 -10.07 4.45
N THR A 418 9.37 -9.56 3.45
CA THR A 418 9.00 -9.68 2.03
C THR A 418 8.96 -11.14 1.59
N THR A 419 9.97 -11.94 1.96
CA THR A 419 10.01 -13.37 1.64
C THR A 419 8.82 -14.11 2.25
N LEU A 420 8.45 -13.79 3.49
CA LEU A 420 7.31 -14.39 4.18
C LEU A 420 5.97 -13.98 3.55
N SER A 421 5.78 -12.71 3.19
CA SER A 421 4.57 -12.24 2.50
C SER A 421 4.37 -12.95 1.16
N ILE A 422 5.43 -13.06 0.36
CA ILE A 422 5.36 -13.74 -0.94
C ILE A 422 5.03 -15.23 -0.75
N ALA A 423 5.62 -15.89 0.26
CA ALA A 423 5.35 -17.30 0.52
C ALA A 423 3.88 -17.54 0.90
N LEU A 424 3.32 -16.70 1.79
CA LEU A 424 1.92 -16.79 2.20
C LEU A 424 0.95 -16.53 1.04
N ASP A 425 1.22 -15.56 0.16
CA ASP A 425 0.41 -15.29 -1.02
C ASP A 425 0.40 -16.49 -1.99
N ILE A 426 1.54 -17.15 -2.20
CA ILE A 426 1.62 -18.37 -3.03
C ILE A 426 0.75 -19.49 -2.43
N ILE A 427 0.85 -19.74 -1.12
CA ILE A 427 0.06 -20.78 -0.44
C ILE A 427 -1.45 -20.47 -0.51
N ALA A 428 -1.83 -19.21 -0.28
CA ALA A 428 -3.22 -18.75 -0.40
C ALA A 428 -3.77 -19.03 -1.81
N ARG A 429 -3.01 -18.69 -2.86
CA ARG A 429 -3.41 -18.94 -4.26
C ARG A 429 -3.52 -20.44 -4.58
N GLN A 430 -2.62 -21.28 -4.08
CA GLN A 430 -2.67 -22.73 -4.28
C GLN A 430 -3.89 -23.36 -3.60
N SER A 431 -4.26 -22.88 -2.41
CA SER A 431 -5.45 -23.34 -1.69
C SER A 431 -6.74 -23.00 -2.45
N ALA A 432 -6.84 -21.78 -2.99
CA ALA A 432 -7.98 -21.33 -3.78
C ALA A 432 -8.10 -22.06 -5.12
N ALA A 433 -6.98 -22.38 -5.76
CA ALA A 433 -6.96 -23.18 -7.00
C ALA A 433 -7.45 -24.62 -6.76
N SER A 434 -7.12 -25.20 -5.60
CA SER A 434 -7.53 -26.54 -5.21
C SER A 434 -9.03 -26.64 -4.90
N THR A 435 -9.65 -25.56 -4.40
CA THR A 435 -11.11 -25.50 -4.16
C THR A 435 -11.92 -25.29 -5.44
N SER A 436 -11.30 -24.81 -6.52
CA SER A 436 -11.94 -24.52 -7.81
C SER A 436 -11.81 -25.66 -8.84
N ALA A 437 -11.06 -26.72 -8.55
CA ALA A 437 -10.80 -27.80 -9.50
C ALA A 437 -11.89 -28.90 -9.44
N ARG A 438 -12.92 -28.76 -10.28
CA ARG A 438 -13.67 -29.92 -10.80
C ARG A 438 -12.77 -30.61 -11.84
N PRO A 439 -12.66 -31.95 -11.85
CA PRO A 439 -11.64 -32.61 -12.64
C PRO A 439 -11.98 -32.48 -14.13
N THR A 440 -11.14 -31.76 -14.85
CA THR A 440 -11.03 -31.90 -16.31
C THR A 440 -9.64 -32.46 -16.59
N ALA A 441 -9.66 -33.61 -17.25
CA ALA A 441 -8.47 -34.35 -17.62
C ALA A 441 -7.66 -33.61 -18.71
N ALA A 442 -6.36 -33.92 -18.70
CA ALA A 442 -5.39 -33.78 -19.78
C ALA A 442 -4.88 -32.37 -20.14
N GLY A 443 -3.63 -32.12 -19.71
CA GLY A 443 -2.53 -31.85 -20.63
C GLY A 443 -2.36 -30.43 -21.16
N SER A 444 -1.40 -29.70 -20.61
CA SER A 444 -0.34 -29.05 -21.40
C SER A 444 0.71 -28.43 -20.47
N GLN A 445 1.95 -28.90 -20.64
CA GLN A 445 3.17 -28.22 -20.22
C GLN A 445 3.39 -27.03 -21.17
N GLN A 446 3.32 -25.80 -20.67
CA GLN A 446 4.09 -24.64 -21.15
C GLN A 446 3.71 -23.37 -20.37
N ASP A 447 4.68 -22.83 -19.62
CA ASP A 447 5.08 -21.42 -19.62
C ASP A 447 5.55 -20.93 -18.24
N ASP A 448 6.78 -21.35 -17.90
CA ASP A 448 7.66 -20.87 -16.83
C ASP A 448 8.16 -19.42 -17.03
N ALA A 449 7.36 -18.51 -17.62
CA ALA A 449 7.80 -17.16 -17.99
C ALA A 449 7.18 -16.01 -17.17
N TRP A 450 6.38 -16.28 -16.13
CA TRP A 450 5.53 -15.25 -15.50
C TRP A 450 5.99 -14.69 -14.14
N LEU A 451 7.18 -15.07 -13.65
CA LEU A 451 7.71 -14.55 -12.37
C LEU A 451 8.25 -13.10 -12.44
N SER A 452 8.20 -12.43 -13.60
CA SER A 452 8.78 -11.09 -13.82
C SER A 452 7.78 -9.93 -13.79
N THR A 453 6.49 -10.15 -13.54
CA THR A 453 5.50 -9.06 -13.50
C THR A 453 4.51 -9.21 -12.34
N ILE A 454 4.97 -8.89 -11.14
CA ILE A 454 4.10 -8.41 -10.06
C ILE A 454 4.24 -6.88 -10.06
N PRO A 455 3.19 -6.11 -10.38
CA PRO A 455 3.20 -4.67 -10.16
C PRO A 455 3.22 -4.42 -8.66
N ASP A 456 4.28 -3.79 -8.19
CA ASP A 456 4.42 -3.37 -6.80
C ASP A 456 3.40 -2.26 -6.51
N GLU A 457 2.36 -2.55 -5.71
CA GLU A 457 1.36 -1.56 -5.27
C GLU A 457 1.97 -0.46 -4.37
N PHE A 458 3.27 -0.56 -4.08
CA PHE A 458 4.05 0.47 -3.39
C PHE A 458 5.24 0.98 -4.19
N GLY A 459 5.24 0.93 -5.53
CA GLY A 459 6.22 1.67 -6.33
C GLY A 459 7.69 1.45 -5.93
N TYR A 460 8.02 0.28 -5.37
CA TYR A 460 9.39 -0.16 -5.21
C TYR A 460 9.79 -0.78 -6.54
N GLN A 461 10.45 0.01 -7.40
CA GLN A 461 11.51 -0.63 -8.17
C GLN A 461 12.54 -1.09 -7.15
N ALA A 462 12.60 -2.40 -6.94
CA ALA A 462 13.80 -3.03 -6.44
C ALA A 462 14.94 -2.67 -7.40
N MET A 463 15.65 -1.58 -7.15
CA MET A 463 17.01 -1.46 -7.65
C MET A 463 17.88 -2.34 -6.75
N HIS A 464 18.25 -3.47 -7.34
CA HIS A 464 19.50 -4.16 -7.07
C HIS A 464 20.63 -3.13 -6.98
N GLU A 465 21.07 -2.76 -5.78
CA GLU A 465 22.27 -1.93 -5.59
C GLU A 465 22.97 -2.20 -4.24
N TRP A 466 22.81 -3.40 -3.69
CA TRP A 466 23.53 -3.82 -2.48
C TRP A 466 24.54 -4.95 -2.68
N ASP A 467 24.66 -5.51 -3.89
CA ASP A 467 25.59 -6.63 -4.16
C ASP A 467 26.88 -6.24 -4.92
N ASP A 468 26.99 -5.04 -5.52
CA ASP A 468 28.15 -4.68 -6.36
C ASP A 468 29.23 -3.83 -5.66
N LEU A 469 29.13 -3.61 -4.33
CA LEU A 469 30.14 -2.83 -3.57
C LEU A 469 31.09 -3.66 -2.69
N LEU A 470 31.11 -4.99 -2.84
CA LEU A 470 32.01 -5.85 -2.05
C LEU A 470 32.98 -6.73 -2.85
N ASP A 471 32.96 -6.73 -4.18
CA ASP A 471 33.95 -7.48 -4.97
C ASP A 471 34.51 -6.66 -6.15
N ASN A 472 35.59 -5.90 -5.88
CA ASN A 472 36.57 -5.62 -6.92
C ASN A 472 37.96 -5.34 -6.32
N PRO A 473 38.91 -6.29 -6.39
CA PRO A 473 40.30 -6.06 -6.05
C PRO A 473 41.04 -5.64 -7.33
N LEU A 474 41.11 -4.34 -7.62
CA LEU A 474 42.03 -3.82 -8.63
C LEU A 474 42.75 -2.58 -8.09
N LEU A 475 43.85 -2.86 -7.39
CA LEU A 475 45.00 -1.95 -7.31
C LEU A 475 45.59 -1.80 -8.73
N PRO A 476 45.97 -0.58 -9.14
CA PRO A 476 47.19 -0.39 -9.88
C PRO A 476 48.25 0.12 -8.92
N SER A 477 49.22 -0.75 -8.65
CA SER A 477 50.57 -0.36 -8.26
C SER A 477 51.12 0.69 -9.23
N GLY A 478 51.63 1.80 -8.71
CA GLY A 478 52.29 2.82 -9.52
C GLY A 478 52.75 4.03 -8.72
N THR A 479 53.74 3.82 -7.86
CA THR A 479 54.56 4.87 -7.26
C THR A 479 55.40 5.59 -8.32
N GLU A 480 55.29 6.92 -8.32
CA GLU A 480 56.27 7.99 -8.62
C GLU A 480 57.57 7.68 -9.38
N SER A 481 57.87 8.48 -10.40
CA SER A 481 59.07 9.37 -10.40
C SER A 481 59.12 10.29 -11.64
N LEU A 482 59.41 11.58 -11.35
CA LEU A 482 59.72 12.74 -12.20
C LEU A 482 58.56 13.45 -12.93
#